data_AF-A0A7S4AHA7-F1
#
_entry.id   AF-A0A7S4AHA7-F1
#
_cell.length_a   1.000
_cell.length_b   1.000
_cell.length_c   1.000
_cell.angle_alpha   90.00
_cell.angle_beta   90.00
_cell.angle_gamma   90.00
#
_symmetry.space_group_name_H-M   'P 1'
#
loop_
_entity.id
_entity.type
_entity.pdbx_description
1 polymer ?
#
loop_
_entity_poly.entity_id
_entity_poly.type
_entity_poly.pdbx_seq_one_letter_code
_entity_poly.pdbx_strand_id
1 'polypeptide(L)'
;SSSSSSSSSSSSGSKLITGCFLASLAWLFFNPVTRYAMVDKTVEIAATTAASIAPYETASATVAAATAAANANTNKNSKQKVLVIASVPLDKDHSIALWSQLECFAGSFDHVVISTAYWSKTVVARIVEEARLTIPHFRSGRVTIEINAYDNKKYDVGLWCDALMGVKGRFKKFALLNDSIYALKQFDGITEALGTTNNDQVDNNDQVDRKFVSMTSLNHHENDDAYRPWLESVFRAFDSYGLEVFMGHSCVPMEHGSFCNKENNLAKKKRCITNYHELSMSWQFPNMEQQVKGLFPGTVSEEFRKVSGNEFPTWVCNDNFWRDVLLPMGFPAAKVNCLPMIDDMEDPMLDTCTTFLNRELFCDLDFSDAVRSIRYPKMSRGS
;
A
#
# COMPACT_ATOMS: atom_id res chain seq x y z
N SER A 1 37.90 -45.46 -35.47
CA SER A 1 36.93 -46.27 -34.72
C SER A 1 35.56 -46.04 -35.30
N SER A 2 34.89 -47.14 -35.60
CA SER A 2 33.66 -47.30 -36.34
C SER A 2 32.39 -46.87 -35.59
N SER A 3 31.36 -46.63 -36.40
CA SER A 3 29.96 -47.07 -36.22
C SER A 3 28.98 -46.27 -35.33
N SER A 4 27.93 -45.82 -36.03
CA SER A 4 26.49 -46.04 -35.79
C SER A 4 25.74 -45.26 -34.70
N SER A 5 24.92 -44.32 -35.18
CA SER A 5 23.45 -44.20 -34.99
C SER A 5 22.79 -44.84 -33.77
N SER A 6 22.04 -44.04 -33.01
CA SER A 6 20.68 -44.41 -32.59
C SER A 6 19.86 -43.18 -32.18
N SER A 7 18.64 -43.18 -32.69
CA SER A 7 17.51 -42.28 -32.46
C SER A 7 16.77 -42.63 -31.16
N SER A 8 16.31 -41.63 -30.41
CA SER A 8 15.18 -41.78 -29.51
C SER A 8 14.36 -40.49 -29.43
N SER A 9 13.12 -40.62 -29.90
CA SER A 9 12.02 -39.68 -29.85
C SER A 9 11.42 -39.63 -28.45
N SER A 10 11.28 -38.43 -27.87
CA SER A 10 10.42 -38.19 -26.71
C SER A 10 9.34 -37.17 -27.07
N SER A 11 8.10 -37.66 -27.05
CA SER A 11 6.86 -36.90 -27.18
C SER A 11 6.54 -36.21 -25.86
N SER A 12 6.48 -34.88 -25.84
CA SER A 12 5.86 -34.12 -24.75
C SER A 12 4.72 -33.28 -25.31
N GLY A 13 3.51 -33.61 -24.85
CA GLY A 13 2.26 -32.97 -25.25
C GLY A 13 2.23 -31.50 -24.86
N SER A 14 2.05 -30.64 -25.86
CA SER A 14 1.73 -29.24 -25.67
C SER A 14 0.24 -29.11 -25.34
N LYS A 15 -0.08 -28.75 -24.10
CA LYS A 15 -1.41 -28.21 -23.76
C LYS A 15 -1.45 -26.77 -24.28
N LEU A 16 -2.06 -26.57 -25.45
CA LEU A 16 -2.49 -25.25 -25.90
C LEU A 16 -3.62 -24.77 -24.99
N ILE A 17 -3.38 -23.71 -24.21
CA ILE A 17 -4.45 -22.89 -23.65
C ILE A 17 -4.69 -21.77 -24.66
N THR A 18 -5.74 -21.96 -25.44
CA THR A 18 -6.30 -20.97 -26.36
C THR A 18 -7.27 -20.11 -25.58
N GLY A 19 -6.89 -18.87 -25.24
CA GLY A 19 -7.78 -17.98 -24.49
C GLY A 19 -7.20 -16.60 -24.25
N CYS A 20 -7.01 -15.81 -25.33
CA CYS A 20 -6.92 -14.34 -25.35
C CYS A 20 -6.54 -13.85 -26.76
N PHE A 21 -7.23 -14.34 -27.79
CA PHE A 21 -7.11 -13.79 -29.15
C PHE A 21 -8.50 -13.48 -29.68
N LEU A 22 -8.66 -12.24 -30.16
CA LEU A 22 -9.80 -11.63 -30.86
C LEU A 22 -10.57 -10.59 -30.05
N ALA A 23 -9.98 -9.40 -29.89
CA ALA A 23 -10.70 -8.12 -30.04
C ALA A 23 -9.70 -6.96 -30.01
N SER A 24 -9.32 -6.45 -31.19
CA SER A 24 -9.07 -5.02 -31.47
C SER A 24 -8.27 -4.88 -32.76
N LEU A 25 -8.99 -4.98 -33.87
CA LEU A 25 -8.48 -4.63 -35.19
C LEU A 25 -9.59 -3.89 -35.95
N ALA A 26 -9.90 -2.68 -35.49
CA ALA A 26 -10.51 -1.61 -36.27
C ALA A 26 -10.52 -0.35 -35.41
N TRP A 27 -10.38 0.81 -36.06
CA TRP A 27 -10.41 2.20 -35.55
C TRP A 27 -9.07 2.92 -35.56
N LEU A 28 -8.56 3.09 -36.79
CA LEU A 28 -7.83 4.29 -37.19
C LEU A 28 -8.78 5.21 -37.97
N PHE A 29 -8.58 6.52 -37.77
CA PHE A 29 -9.16 7.67 -38.47
C PHE A 29 -10.57 8.14 -38.04
N PHE A 30 -10.63 9.15 -37.17
CA PHE A 30 -11.22 10.48 -37.44
C PHE A 30 -10.84 11.49 -36.33
N ASN A 31 -10.34 12.66 -36.77
CA ASN A 31 -10.11 13.95 -36.08
C ASN A 31 -11.39 14.50 -35.36
N PRO A 32 -11.39 15.72 -34.77
CA PRO A 32 -10.45 16.41 -33.86
C PRO A 32 -11.17 17.08 -32.66
N VAL A 33 -10.38 17.67 -31.74
CA VAL A 33 -10.67 18.85 -30.89
C VAL A 33 -12.13 19.10 -30.48
N THR A 34 -12.43 18.93 -29.18
CA THR A 34 -13.54 19.67 -28.55
C THR A 34 -13.13 20.13 -27.15
N ARG A 35 -13.05 21.46 -27.00
CA ARG A 35 -13.05 22.14 -25.71
C ARG A 35 -14.45 22.06 -25.14
N TYR A 36 -14.61 21.73 -23.86
CA TYR A 36 -15.77 22.20 -23.09
C TYR A 36 -15.37 22.63 -21.67
N ALA A 37 -15.96 23.77 -21.33
CA ALA A 37 -15.83 24.50 -20.08
C ALA A 37 -16.70 23.89 -18.97
N MET A 38 -16.39 24.35 -17.75
CA MET A 38 -17.04 24.08 -16.47
C MET A 38 -18.58 24.09 -16.49
N VAL A 39 -19.20 23.24 -15.67
CA VAL A 39 -20.49 23.53 -15.03
C VAL A 39 -20.46 23.04 -13.58
N ASP A 40 -20.53 23.99 -12.67
CA ASP A 40 -20.84 23.85 -11.25
C ASP A 40 -22.28 23.35 -11.07
N LYS A 41 -22.50 22.35 -10.20
CA LYS A 41 -23.84 22.03 -9.69
C LYS A 41 -23.79 21.71 -8.20
N THR A 42 -24.16 22.73 -7.42
CA THR A 42 -24.76 22.63 -6.10
C THR A 42 -26.12 21.92 -6.21
N VAL A 43 -26.42 21.02 -5.28
CA VAL A 43 -27.76 20.45 -5.09
C VAL A 43 -28.19 20.68 -3.64
N GLU A 44 -29.32 21.36 -3.52
CA GLU A 44 -30.06 21.70 -2.31
C GLU A 44 -30.62 20.47 -1.59
N ILE A 45 -30.68 20.59 -0.27
CA ILE A 45 -31.34 19.69 0.66
C ILE A 45 -32.80 20.16 0.81
N ALA A 46 -33.76 19.28 0.52
CA ALA A 46 -35.16 19.50 0.88
C ALA A 46 -35.61 18.49 1.95
N ALA A 47 -36.00 19.03 3.10
CA ALA A 47 -36.65 18.34 4.18
C ALA A 47 -38.18 18.34 3.97
N THR A 48 -38.84 17.24 4.29
CA THR A 48 -40.28 17.23 4.61
C THR A 48 -40.60 16.16 5.63
N THR A 49 -41.18 16.61 6.73
CA THR A 49 -41.81 15.85 7.82
C THR A 49 -43.30 15.67 7.54
N ALA A 50 -43.89 14.55 7.96
CA ALA A 50 -45.15 14.50 8.73
C ALA A 50 -45.60 13.04 8.97
N ALA A 51 -46.10 12.83 10.17
CA ALA A 51 -46.37 11.55 10.82
C ALA A 51 -47.76 10.95 10.53
N SER A 52 -47.92 9.67 10.84
CA SER A 52 -49.19 8.98 11.08
C SER A 52 -48.99 7.94 12.19
N ILE A 53 -49.95 7.85 13.13
CA ILE A 53 -49.85 7.18 14.44
C ILE A 53 -50.80 5.96 14.50
N ALA A 54 -50.30 4.88 15.12
CA ALA A 54 -50.95 3.74 15.81
C ALA A 54 -51.48 2.53 14.97
N PRO A 55 -51.60 1.31 15.53
CA PRO A 55 -51.44 0.90 16.95
C PRO A 55 -50.51 -0.31 17.25
N TYR A 56 -49.96 -0.25 18.47
CA TYR A 56 -49.60 -1.29 19.46
C TYR A 56 -49.71 -2.80 19.09
N GLU A 57 -48.57 -3.47 18.87
CA GLU A 57 -48.27 -4.87 19.27
C GLU A 57 -46.88 -5.29 18.76
N THR A 58 -45.79 -4.79 19.37
CA THR A 58 -44.43 -5.41 19.30
C THR A 58 -43.45 -4.64 20.20
N ALA A 59 -43.83 -4.40 21.46
CA ALA A 59 -42.99 -3.69 22.42
C ALA A 59 -41.79 -4.49 22.97
N SER A 60 -41.57 -5.74 22.52
CA SER A 60 -40.46 -6.57 23.03
C SER A 60 -39.29 -6.74 22.04
N ALA A 61 -39.48 -6.48 20.74
CA ALA A 61 -38.42 -6.57 19.73
C ALA A 61 -37.73 -5.20 19.48
N THR A 62 -38.46 -4.11 19.69
CA THR A 62 -37.98 -2.74 19.49
C THR A 62 -37.04 -2.28 20.60
N VAL A 63 -37.20 -2.78 21.83
CA VAL A 63 -36.23 -2.49 22.91
C VAL A 63 -34.92 -3.24 22.66
N ALA A 64 -34.93 -4.50 22.20
CA ALA A 64 -33.72 -5.23 21.83
C ALA A 64 -32.96 -4.59 20.65
N ALA A 65 -33.68 -4.08 19.64
CA ALA A 65 -33.09 -3.36 18.52
C ALA A 65 -32.58 -1.96 18.92
N ALA A 66 -33.26 -1.26 19.82
CA ALA A 66 -32.81 0.03 20.36
C ALA A 66 -31.63 -0.14 21.33
N THR A 67 -31.54 -1.23 22.09
CA THR A 67 -30.37 -1.56 22.91
C THR A 67 -29.20 -2.04 22.06
N ALA A 68 -29.44 -2.74 20.93
CA ALA A 68 -28.39 -3.04 19.95
C ALA A 68 -27.89 -1.79 19.20
N ALA A 69 -28.78 -0.85 18.86
CA ALA A 69 -28.42 0.43 18.25
C ALA A 69 -27.77 1.41 19.24
N ALA A 70 -28.17 1.38 20.52
CA ALA A 70 -27.53 2.14 21.59
C ALA A 70 -26.16 1.54 21.98
N ASN A 71 -26.01 0.20 21.95
CA ASN A 71 -24.72 -0.48 22.12
C ASN A 71 -23.80 -0.35 20.89
N ALA A 72 -24.36 -0.13 19.70
CA ALA A 72 -23.58 0.28 18.54
C ALA A 72 -23.09 1.73 18.64
N ASN A 73 -23.74 2.57 19.46
CA ASN A 73 -23.35 3.96 19.68
C ASN A 73 -22.32 4.13 20.81
N THR A 74 -22.22 3.21 21.78
CA THR A 74 -21.13 3.18 22.76
C THR A 74 -19.81 2.63 22.19
N ASN A 75 -19.85 1.93 21.04
CA ASN A 75 -18.65 1.47 20.33
C ASN A 75 -18.09 2.46 19.30
N LYS A 76 -18.59 3.71 19.24
CA LYS A 76 -17.99 4.75 18.38
C LYS A 76 -16.54 5.13 18.73
N ASN A 77 -16.03 4.67 19.87
CA ASN A 77 -14.62 4.77 20.25
C ASN A 77 -13.73 3.62 19.73
N SER A 78 -14.28 2.67 18.96
CA SER A 78 -13.55 1.47 18.51
C SER A 78 -12.88 1.57 17.14
N LYS A 79 -13.09 2.65 16.36
CA LYS A 79 -12.35 2.87 15.11
C LYS A 79 -10.93 3.31 15.45
N GLN A 80 -10.03 2.35 15.59
CA GLN A 80 -8.69 2.59 16.08
C GLN A 80 -7.64 2.51 14.98
N LYS A 81 -7.90 1.82 13.87
CA LYS A 81 -6.86 1.52 12.87
C LYS A 81 -7.31 1.85 11.44
N VAL A 82 -6.49 2.63 10.73
CA VAL A 82 -6.64 2.90 9.30
C VAL A 82 -5.41 2.43 8.52
N LEU A 83 -5.64 1.79 7.37
CA LEU A 83 -4.61 1.48 6.38
C LEU A 83 -4.76 2.44 5.20
N VAL A 84 -3.72 3.20 4.89
CA VAL A 84 -3.65 4.06 3.72
C VAL A 84 -2.72 3.41 2.71
N ILE A 85 -3.26 3.05 1.55
CA ILE A 85 -2.49 2.46 0.45
C ILE A 85 -2.32 3.51 -0.64
N ALA A 86 -1.08 3.94 -0.89
CA ALA A 86 -0.74 4.70 -2.08
C ALA A 86 -0.68 3.73 -3.26
N SER A 87 -1.65 3.79 -4.16
CA SER A 87 -1.71 2.91 -5.32
C SER A 87 -1.82 3.69 -6.61
N VAL A 88 -0.90 3.40 -7.52
CA VAL A 88 -0.83 3.95 -8.86
C VAL A 88 -0.54 2.76 -9.78
N PRO A 89 -1.55 1.92 -10.10
CA PRO A 89 -1.32 0.71 -10.87
C PRO A 89 -0.84 1.05 -12.27
N LEU A 90 0.39 0.66 -12.59
CA LEU A 90 1.02 0.95 -13.88
C LEU A 90 0.87 -0.19 -14.89
N ASP A 91 0.50 -1.36 -14.39
CA ASP A 91 0.34 -2.61 -15.11
C ASP A 91 -0.48 -3.59 -14.24
N LYS A 92 -0.62 -4.82 -14.73
CA LYS A 92 -1.35 -5.90 -14.05
C LYS A 92 -0.69 -6.31 -12.74
N ASP A 93 0.64 -6.30 -12.69
CA ASP A 93 1.40 -6.72 -11.50
C ASP A 93 1.11 -5.81 -10.31
N HIS A 94 1.07 -4.48 -10.52
CA HIS A 94 0.66 -3.53 -9.46
C HIS A 94 -0.81 -3.67 -9.07
N SER A 95 -1.67 -4.08 -10.03
CA SER A 95 -3.09 -4.32 -9.75
C SER A 95 -3.28 -5.56 -8.87
N ILE A 96 -2.50 -6.62 -9.10
CA ILE A 96 -2.46 -7.82 -8.26
C ILE A 96 -1.81 -7.51 -6.91
N ALA A 97 -0.78 -6.69 -6.88
CA ALA A 97 -0.17 -6.22 -5.64
C ALA A 97 -1.23 -5.53 -4.76
N LEU A 98 -1.96 -4.55 -5.31
CA LEU A 98 -3.08 -3.92 -4.62
C LEU A 98 -4.11 -4.95 -4.14
N TRP A 99 -4.54 -5.88 -5.01
CA TRP A 99 -5.47 -6.94 -4.63
C TRP A 99 -4.97 -7.75 -3.43
N SER A 100 -3.73 -8.24 -3.49
CA SER A 100 -3.16 -9.08 -2.45
C SER A 100 -3.09 -8.39 -1.10
N GLN A 101 -2.76 -7.08 -1.10
CA GLN A 101 -2.76 -6.26 0.10
C GLN A 101 -4.17 -6.08 0.67
N LEU A 102 -5.16 -5.86 -0.19
CA LEU A 102 -6.56 -5.79 0.19
C LEU A 102 -7.04 -7.11 0.80
N GLU A 103 -6.62 -8.25 0.29
CA GLU A 103 -7.03 -9.56 0.80
C GLU A 103 -6.35 -9.90 2.15
N CYS A 104 -5.04 -9.69 2.25
CA CYS A 104 -4.24 -10.24 3.35
C CYS A 104 -3.78 -9.24 4.41
N PHE A 105 -3.65 -7.95 4.08
CA PHE A 105 -3.18 -6.94 5.05
C PHE A 105 -4.33 -6.08 5.60
N ALA A 106 -5.38 -5.83 4.82
CA ALA A 106 -6.49 -4.97 5.24
C ALA A 106 -7.37 -5.57 6.35
N GLY A 107 -7.39 -6.90 6.49
CA GLY A 107 -8.31 -7.61 7.38
C GLY A 107 -8.20 -7.27 8.87
N SER A 108 -7.12 -6.60 9.31
CA SER A 108 -6.89 -6.20 10.70
C SER A 108 -7.19 -4.72 11.01
N PHE A 109 -7.65 -3.98 10.00
CA PHE A 109 -7.97 -2.56 10.08
C PHE A 109 -9.48 -2.32 10.11
N ASP A 110 -9.91 -1.16 10.62
CA ASP A 110 -11.32 -0.76 10.60
C ASP A 110 -11.70 -0.07 9.27
N HIS A 111 -10.70 0.56 8.66
CA HIS A 111 -10.87 1.35 7.46
C HIS A 111 -9.63 1.28 6.55
N VAL A 112 -9.86 1.26 5.25
CA VAL A 112 -8.84 1.34 4.20
C VAL A 112 -9.11 2.57 3.35
N VAL A 113 -8.09 3.39 3.13
CA VAL A 113 -8.11 4.48 2.16
C VAL A 113 -7.14 4.14 1.03
N ILE A 114 -7.66 4.01 -0.19
CA ILE A 114 -6.81 3.92 -1.38
C ILE A 114 -6.59 5.33 -1.89
N SER A 115 -5.37 5.81 -1.74
CA SER A 115 -4.93 7.10 -2.28
C SER A 115 -4.28 6.87 -3.64
N THR A 116 -4.83 7.48 -4.69
CA THR A 116 -4.43 7.20 -6.07
C THR A 116 -4.30 8.47 -6.90
N ALA A 117 -3.67 8.37 -8.08
CA ALA A 117 -3.63 9.47 -9.02
C ALA A 117 -4.98 9.61 -9.75
N TYR A 118 -5.33 10.82 -10.20
CA TYR A 118 -6.58 11.04 -10.95
C TYR A 118 -6.75 10.12 -12.15
N TRP A 119 -5.68 9.89 -12.92
CA TRP A 119 -5.72 9.04 -14.10
C TRP A 119 -5.96 7.56 -13.77
N SER A 120 -5.47 7.08 -12.61
CA SER A 120 -5.64 5.68 -12.19
C SER A 120 -6.95 5.41 -11.46
N LYS A 121 -7.77 6.45 -11.22
CA LYS A 121 -9.01 6.37 -10.44
C LYS A 121 -9.95 5.28 -10.96
N THR A 122 -10.13 5.17 -12.27
CA THR A 122 -11.06 4.19 -12.88
C THR A 122 -10.59 2.76 -12.65
N VAL A 123 -9.30 2.50 -12.85
CA VAL A 123 -8.67 1.19 -12.61
C VAL A 123 -8.82 0.78 -11.16
N VAL A 124 -8.44 1.66 -10.23
CA VAL A 124 -8.54 1.41 -8.78
C VAL A 124 -10.01 1.24 -8.34
N ALA A 125 -10.92 2.04 -8.89
CA ALA A 125 -12.35 1.90 -8.60
C ALA A 125 -12.90 0.54 -8.98
N ARG A 126 -12.49 0.01 -10.14
CA ARG A 126 -12.90 -1.32 -10.58
C ARG A 126 -12.37 -2.43 -9.67
N ILE A 127 -11.12 -2.34 -9.25
CA ILE A 127 -10.50 -3.27 -8.29
C ILE A 127 -11.23 -3.24 -6.94
N VAL A 128 -11.50 -2.05 -6.41
CA VAL A 128 -12.16 -1.88 -5.11
C VAL A 128 -13.63 -2.30 -5.15
N GLU A 129 -14.33 -2.08 -6.26
CA GLU A 129 -15.69 -2.58 -6.47
C GLU A 129 -15.73 -4.11 -6.36
N GLU A 130 -14.85 -4.80 -7.08
CA GLU A 130 -14.76 -6.27 -7.04
C GLU A 130 -14.35 -6.75 -5.64
N ALA A 131 -13.35 -6.13 -5.01
CA ALA A 131 -12.91 -6.46 -3.66
C ALA A 131 -14.05 -6.34 -2.62
N ARG A 132 -14.93 -5.33 -2.74
CA ARG A 132 -16.11 -5.18 -1.87
C ARG A 132 -17.09 -6.34 -2.03
N LEU A 133 -17.20 -6.91 -3.22
CA LEU A 133 -18.13 -8.00 -3.53
C LEU A 133 -17.59 -9.37 -3.13
N THR A 134 -16.28 -9.60 -3.29
CA THR A 134 -15.70 -10.95 -3.19
C THR A 134 -14.92 -11.18 -1.89
N ILE A 135 -14.22 -10.18 -1.35
CA ILE A 135 -13.37 -10.36 -0.17
C ILE A 135 -14.22 -10.31 1.12
N PRO A 136 -14.21 -11.36 1.98
CA PRO A 136 -15.16 -11.51 3.08
C PRO A 136 -15.24 -10.34 4.06
N HIS A 137 -14.11 -9.71 4.36
CA HIS A 137 -14.04 -8.65 5.37
C HIS A 137 -14.56 -7.29 4.87
N PHE A 138 -14.53 -7.04 3.56
CA PHE A 138 -15.24 -5.90 2.96
C PHE A 138 -16.72 -6.22 2.76
N ARG A 139 -17.07 -7.42 2.28
CA ARG A 139 -18.46 -7.84 2.05
C ARG A 139 -19.32 -7.83 3.31
N SER A 140 -18.73 -8.22 4.45
CA SER A 140 -19.40 -8.19 5.75
C SER A 140 -19.53 -6.78 6.35
N GLY A 141 -18.91 -5.76 5.75
CA GLY A 141 -18.83 -4.41 6.31
C GLY A 141 -17.92 -4.29 7.53
N ARG A 142 -17.18 -5.35 7.89
CA ARG A 142 -16.23 -5.35 9.03
C ARG A 142 -15.09 -4.38 8.79
N VAL A 143 -14.60 -4.31 7.56
CA VAL A 143 -13.63 -3.31 7.11
C VAL A 143 -14.32 -2.42 6.08
N THR A 144 -14.24 -1.11 6.27
CA THR A 144 -14.73 -0.15 5.28
C THR A 144 -13.60 0.27 4.35
N ILE A 145 -13.89 0.56 3.08
CA ILE A 145 -12.88 0.98 2.10
C ILE A 145 -13.38 2.19 1.30
N GLU A 146 -12.52 3.17 1.06
CA GLU A 146 -12.79 4.32 0.19
C GLU A 146 -11.62 4.62 -0.76
N ILE A 147 -11.88 5.41 -1.79
CA ILE A 147 -10.90 5.79 -2.81
C ILE A 147 -10.85 7.31 -2.89
N ASN A 148 -9.66 7.85 -2.71
CA ASN A 148 -9.39 9.26 -2.86
C ASN A 148 -8.37 9.45 -3.99
N ALA A 149 -8.72 10.28 -4.97
CA ALA A 149 -7.89 10.53 -6.14
C ALA A 149 -7.35 11.96 -6.10
N TYR A 150 -6.05 12.11 -6.37
CA TYR A 150 -5.31 13.36 -6.24
C TYR A 150 -4.45 13.64 -7.47
N ASP A 151 -4.03 14.90 -7.63
CA ASP A 151 -2.99 15.27 -8.59
C ASP A 151 -1.63 14.89 -7.99
N ASN A 152 -1.19 13.65 -8.26
CA ASN A 152 0.03 13.13 -7.67
C ASN A 152 1.27 13.50 -8.48
N LYS A 153 1.95 14.56 -8.04
CA LYS A 153 3.30 14.93 -8.50
C LYS A 153 4.41 14.61 -7.49
N LYS A 154 4.03 14.07 -6.33
CA LYS A 154 4.87 13.93 -5.13
C LYS A 154 5.20 12.47 -4.79
N TYR A 155 5.01 11.54 -5.73
CA TYR A 155 5.28 10.10 -5.53
C TYR A 155 4.39 9.50 -4.42
N ASP A 156 4.74 8.33 -3.85
CA ASP A 156 3.91 7.62 -2.86
C ASP A 156 3.67 8.45 -1.59
N VAL A 157 4.70 9.17 -1.14
CA VAL A 157 4.61 10.05 0.04
C VAL A 157 3.59 11.16 -0.13
N GLY A 158 3.45 11.69 -1.36
CA GLY A 158 2.40 12.65 -1.69
C GLY A 158 1.00 12.10 -1.44
N LEU A 159 0.74 10.91 -2.01
CA LEU A 159 -0.54 10.22 -1.85
C LEU A 159 -0.86 9.89 -0.41
N TRP A 160 0.13 9.43 0.37
CA TRP A 160 -0.07 9.22 1.80
C TRP A 160 -0.45 10.53 2.50
N CYS A 161 0.31 11.60 2.27
CA CYS A 161 0.05 12.89 2.90
C CYS A 161 -1.32 13.46 2.56
N ASP A 162 -1.73 13.42 1.29
CA ASP A 162 -3.04 13.91 0.86
C ASP A 162 -4.18 13.13 1.53
N ALA A 163 -4.07 11.80 1.62
CA ALA A 163 -5.04 10.98 2.34
C ALA A 163 -5.03 11.21 3.85
N LEU A 164 -3.85 11.34 4.46
CA LEU A 164 -3.68 11.56 5.90
C LEU A 164 -4.35 12.85 6.38
N MET A 165 -4.36 13.90 5.55
CA MET A 165 -5.09 15.14 5.87
C MET A 165 -6.59 14.91 6.09
N GLY A 166 -7.20 13.94 5.41
CA GLY A 166 -8.63 13.60 5.55
C GLY A 166 -8.95 12.59 6.66
N VAL A 167 -7.95 11.87 7.17
CA VAL A 167 -8.14 10.83 8.21
C VAL A 167 -7.51 11.16 9.56
N LYS A 168 -6.61 12.16 9.64
CA LYS A 168 -6.02 12.61 10.91
C LYS A 168 -7.13 13.01 11.89
N GLY A 169 -6.99 12.57 13.14
CA GLY A 169 -7.97 12.82 14.21
C GLY A 169 -9.19 11.90 14.21
N ARG A 170 -9.40 11.08 13.17
CA ARG A 170 -10.48 10.08 13.11
C ARG A 170 -10.06 8.68 13.58
N PHE A 171 -8.76 8.41 13.61
CA PHE A 171 -8.17 7.12 13.97
C PHE A 171 -6.99 7.31 14.93
N LYS A 172 -6.56 6.24 15.62
CA LYS A 172 -5.47 6.26 16.61
C LYS A 172 -4.17 5.60 16.13
N LYS A 173 -4.30 4.63 15.21
CA LYS A 173 -3.21 3.89 14.60
C LYS A 173 -3.36 3.96 13.10
N PHE A 174 -2.25 4.18 12.43
CA PHE A 174 -2.18 4.43 11.00
C PHE A 174 -1.17 3.46 10.42
N ALA A 175 -1.50 2.82 9.31
CA ALA A 175 -0.51 2.10 8.53
C ALA A 175 -0.46 2.68 7.12
N LEU A 176 0.76 2.84 6.59
CA LEU A 176 1.03 3.37 5.26
C LEU A 176 1.65 2.27 4.42
N LEU A 177 1.08 2.02 3.25
CA LEU A 177 1.49 0.99 2.31
C LEU A 177 1.54 1.56 0.88
N ASN A 178 2.34 0.98 -0.02
CA ASN A 178 2.22 1.23 -1.46
C ASN A 178 2.07 -0.07 -2.25
N ASP A 179 1.66 0.03 -3.51
CA ASP A 179 1.46 -1.13 -4.42
C ASP A 179 2.75 -1.70 -5.03
N SER A 180 3.90 -1.47 -4.39
CA SER A 180 5.18 -2.02 -4.86
C SER A 180 5.53 -3.39 -4.27
N ILE A 181 4.68 -3.97 -3.42
CA ILE A 181 4.82 -5.33 -2.88
C ILE A 181 3.53 -6.17 -3.01
N TYR A 182 3.68 -7.45 -3.27
CA TYR A 182 2.64 -8.45 -3.06
C TYR A 182 2.55 -8.81 -1.57
N ALA A 183 1.34 -9.03 -1.08
CA ALA A 183 1.13 -9.81 0.14
C ALA A 183 1.06 -11.29 -0.24
N LEU A 184 1.78 -12.14 0.48
CA LEU A 184 1.86 -13.58 0.22
C LEU A 184 1.05 -14.40 1.23
N LYS A 185 0.85 -13.86 2.43
CA LYS A 185 0.03 -14.44 3.50
C LYS A 185 -0.59 -13.32 4.34
N GLN A 186 -1.59 -13.67 5.13
CA GLN A 186 -2.22 -12.76 6.08
C GLN A 186 -1.18 -12.21 7.08
N PHE A 187 -1.23 -10.89 7.32
CA PHE A 187 -0.38 -10.23 8.30
C PHE A 187 -1.10 -9.06 8.97
N ASP A 188 -1.23 -9.13 10.28
CA ASP A 188 -1.91 -8.16 11.16
C ASP A 188 -0.95 -7.48 12.16
N GLY A 189 0.31 -7.94 12.20
CA GLY A 189 1.32 -7.57 13.18
C GLY A 189 1.84 -6.12 13.13
N ILE A 190 1.64 -5.39 12.02
CA ILE A 190 2.30 -4.07 11.82
C ILE A 190 1.90 -3.05 12.89
N THR A 191 0.68 -3.14 13.42
CA THR A 191 0.15 -2.18 14.41
C THR A 191 0.21 -2.66 15.86
N GLU A 192 0.65 -3.90 16.10
CA GLU A 192 0.59 -4.55 17.41
C GLU A 192 1.54 -3.90 18.41
N ALA A 193 2.77 -3.61 17.96
CA ALA A 193 3.78 -3.02 18.82
C ALA A 193 3.54 -1.55 19.13
N LEU A 194 2.69 -0.87 18.36
CA LEU A 194 2.39 0.54 18.57
C LEU A 194 1.68 0.73 19.90
N GLY A 195 2.17 1.68 20.70
CA GLY A 195 1.65 1.99 22.02
C GLY A 195 0.13 2.13 22.00
N THR A 196 -0.54 1.45 22.93
CA THR A 196 -1.91 1.83 23.30
C THR A 196 -1.78 3.08 24.15
N THR A 197 -2.13 4.23 23.60
CA THR A 197 -2.38 5.44 24.41
C THR A 197 -3.60 5.15 25.29
N ASN A 198 -3.36 4.46 26.40
CA ASN A 198 -4.30 4.36 27.49
C ASN A 198 -4.27 5.72 28.19
N ASN A 199 -5.15 6.62 27.76
CA ASN A 199 -5.72 7.62 28.65
C ASN A 199 -6.56 6.97 29.78
N ASP A 200 -6.65 5.63 29.84
CA ASP A 200 -7.47 4.90 30.82
C ASP A 200 -6.70 4.39 32.05
N GLN A 201 -5.42 4.74 32.25
CA GLN A 201 -4.77 4.46 33.54
C GLN A 201 -3.62 5.43 33.83
N VAL A 202 -4.00 6.66 34.18
CA VAL A 202 -3.17 7.52 35.03
C VAL A 202 -3.37 7.05 36.47
N ASP A 203 -2.77 5.92 36.82
CA ASP A 203 -2.51 5.62 38.23
C ASP A 203 -1.27 6.43 38.63
N ASN A 204 -1.53 7.47 39.44
CA ASN A 204 -0.67 8.61 39.72
C ASN A 204 0.65 8.34 40.48
N ASN A 205 1.19 7.12 40.52
CA ASN A 205 2.34 6.85 41.41
C ASN A 205 3.43 5.90 40.90
N ASP A 206 3.41 5.46 39.64
CA ASP A 206 4.53 4.69 39.09
C ASP A 206 5.05 5.32 37.81
N GLN A 207 6.15 6.06 37.97
CA GLN A 207 7.00 6.59 36.93
C GLN A 207 7.74 5.43 36.24
N VAL A 208 6.99 4.48 35.68
CA VAL A 208 7.55 3.45 34.82
C VAL A 208 7.75 4.08 33.45
N ASP A 209 9.02 4.17 33.06
CA ASP A 209 9.53 4.38 31.69
C ASP A 209 8.82 3.44 30.70
N ARG A 210 7.57 3.74 30.36
CA ARG A 210 6.87 3.03 29.29
C ARG A 210 7.48 3.52 27.99
N LYS A 211 8.42 2.72 27.48
CA LYS A 211 8.95 2.79 26.12
C LYS A 211 7.78 2.63 25.15
N PHE A 212 7.19 3.72 24.70
CA PHE A 212 6.12 3.68 23.73
C PHE A 212 6.71 3.67 22.33
N VAL A 213 6.52 2.56 21.62
CA VAL A 213 6.80 2.47 20.19
C VAL A 213 5.75 3.31 19.47
N SER A 214 6.20 4.34 18.75
CA SER A 214 5.37 5.27 18.00
C SER A 214 5.47 5.09 16.50
N MET A 215 6.48 4.36 16.02
CA MET A 215 6.58 3.92 14.64
C MET A 215 7.00 2.45 14.58
N THR A 216 6.28 1.65 13.80
CA THR A 216 6.80 0.39 13.28
C THR A 216 7.18 0.58 11.83
N SER A 217 8.33 0.05 11.44
CA SER A 217 8.76 0.19 10.06
C SER A 217 9.69 -0.93 9.67
N LEU A 218 9.52 -1.43 8.46
CA LEU A 218 10.60 -2.11 7.76
C LEU A 218 11.49 -1.02 7.16
N ASN A 219 12.31 -0.31 7.95
CA ASN A 219 13.29 0.74 7.54
C ASN A 219 14.72 0.34 7.93
N HIS A 220 15.79 0.95 7.40
CA HIS A 220 17.18 0.79 7.90
C HIS A 220 18.09 1.94 7.43
N HIS A 221 19.02 2.39 8.30
CA HIS A 221 20.13 3.30 7.98
C HIS A 221 21.20 3.35 9.09
N GLU A 222 22.51 3.26 8.78
CA GLU A 222 23.60 3.37 9.78
C GLU A 222 24.24 4.77 9.81
N ASN A 223 24.50 5.30 11.01
CA ASN A 223 25.36 6.48 11.20
C ASN A 223 26.82 6.01 11.26
N ASP A 224 27.55 6.17 10.17
CA ASP A 224 29.00 6.28 10.16
C ASP A 224 29.41 7.29 9.08
N ASP A 225 30.48 8.05 9.30
CA ASP A 225 30.89 9.22 8.50
C ASP A 225 31.38 8.86 7.08
N ALA A 226 31.18 7.60 6.66
CA ALA A 226 31.41 7.11 5.31
C ALA A 226 30.27 6.17 4.85
N TYR A 227 29.18 6.77 4.34
CA TYR A 227 28.26 6.27 3.29
C TYR A 227 28.43 4.77 2.87
N ARG A 228 27.47 3.82 2.93
CA ARG A 228 25.99 3.76 3.14
C ARG A 228 25.56 2.32 3.48
N PRO A 229 24.49 2.15 4.27
CA PRO A 229 23.51 1.08 3.98
C PRO A 229 22.09 1.64 3.77
N TRP A 230 21.23 0.89 3.06
CA TRP A 230 19.98 1.43 2.48
C TRP A 230 18.78 0.48 2.60
N LEU A 231 17.56 1.03 2.81
CA LEU A 231 16.30 0.29 2.86
C LEU A 231 15.09 1.19 2.49
N GLU A 232 14.28 0.76 1.51
CA GLU A 232 12.95 1.32 1.12
C GLU A 232 11.93 0.84 2.15
N SER A 233 11.03 1.67 2.67
CA SER A 233 9.91 1.11 3.44
C SER A 233 8.60 1.33 2.73
N VAL A 234 8.10 0.19 2.26
CA VAL A 234 6.79 0.05 1.66
C VAL A 234 5.72 0.01 2.73
N PHE A 235 5.97 -0.59 3.91
CA PHE A 235 4.96 -0.77 4.97
C PHE A 235 5.43 -0.21 6.31
N ARG A 236 4.72 0.83 6.78
CA ARG A 236 4.98 1.51 8.06
C ARG A 236 3.70 1.58 8.87
N ALA A 237 3.79 1.62 10.18
CA ALA A 237 2.67 2.03 11.00
C ALA A 237 3.07 3.01 12.11
N PHE A 238 2.11 3.80 12.55
CA PHE A 238 2.29 4.92 13.46
C PHE A 238 1.15 4.94 14.49
N ASP A 239 1.48 5.29 15.73
CA ASP A 239 0.47 5.84 16.65
C ASP A 239 0.20 7.32 16.31
N SER A 240 -0.67 8.00 17.06
CA SER A 240 -0.96 9.40 16.82
C SER A 240 0.28 10.31 16.91
N TYR A 241 1.20 10.06 17.84
CA TYR A 241 2.41 10.86 18.00
C TYR A 241 3.37 10.64 16.84
N GLY A 242 3.65 9.38 16.50
CA GLY A 242 4.49 9.04 15.35
C GLY A 242 3.92 9.54 14.04
N LEU A 243 2.59 9.58 13.91
CA LEU A 243 1.94 10.19 12.74
C LEU A 243 2.21 11.69 12.68
N GLU A 244 2.16 12.41 13.80
CA GLU A 244 2.47 13.84 13.83
C GLU A 244 3.92 14.11 13.44
N VAL A 245 4.86 13.32 13.94
CA VAL A 245 6.27 13.36 13.54
C VAL A 245 6.40 13.10 12.03
N PHE A 246 5.72 12.07 11.50
CA PHE A 246 5.71 11.78 10.07
C PHE A 246 5.15 12.92 9.24
N MET A 247 3.98 13.44 9.58
CA MET A 247 3.32 14.48 8.80
C MET A 247 4.11 15.79 8.84
N GLY A 248 4.68 16.16 9.99
CA GLY A 248 5.52 17.36 10.10
C GLY A 248 6.78 17.31 9.26
N HIS A 249 7.36 16.13 9.07
CA HIS A 249 8.55 15.93 8.26
C HIS A 249 8.23 15.75 6.77
N SER A 250 7.27 14.87 6.44
CA SER A 250 7.08 14.37 5.07
C SER A 250 6.00 15.11 4.30
N CYS A 251 5.00 15.70 4.96
CA CYS A 251 3.85 16.34 4.31
C CYS A 251 4.11 17.83 4.03
N VAL A 252 5.16 18.08 3.25
CA VAL A 252 5.60 19.42 2.84
C VAL A 252 5.01 19.81 1.46
N PRO A 253 4.97 21.11 1.12
CA PRO A 253 4.54 21.59 -0.21
C PRO A 253 5.37 21.01 -1.36
N MET A 254 4.80 20.96 -2.56
CA MET A 254 5.44 20.33 -3.74
C MET A 254 6.74 21.02 -4.14
N GLU A 255 6.82 22.32 -3.87
CA GLU A 255 7.95 23.19 -4.19
C GLU A 255 9.13 22.95 -3.24
N HIS A 256 8.92 22.23 -2.13
CA HIS A 256 9.94 21.94 -1.15
C HIS A 256 11.13 21.19 -1.77
N GLY A 257 12.33 21.51 -1.30
CA GLY A 257 13.57 20.95 -1.86
C GLY A 257 13.67 19.43 -1.77
N SER A 258 12.95 18.80 -0.83
CA SER A 258 12.90 17.34 -0.64
C SER A 258 12.28 16.58 -1.82
N PHE A 259 11.48 17.24 -2.66
CA PHE A 259 10.96 16.65 -3.91
C PHE A 259 11.95 16.76 -5.08
N CYS A 260 13.09 17.40 -4.86
CA CYS A 260 14.24 17.42 -5.76
C CYS A 260 13.84 17.90 -7.17
N ASN A 261 13.01 18.94 -7.23
CA ASN A 261 12.40 19.48 -8.45
C ASN A 261 13.42 19.95 -9.50
N LYS A 262 14.65 20.24 -9.07
CA LYS A 262 15.76 20.66 -9.93
C LYS A 262 16.56 19.49 -10.52
N GLU A 263 16.33 18.27 -10.05
CA GLU A 263 17.05 17.08 -10.52
C GLU A 263 16.34 16.47 -11.74
N ASN A 264 17.01 16.57 -12.90
CA ASN A 264 16.49 16.06 -14.17
C ASN A 264 16.77 14.55 -14.34
N ASN A 265 17.79 14.02 -13.66
CA ASN A 265 18.07 12.60 -13.69
C ASN A 265 17.08 11.87 -12.77
N LEU A 266 16.19 11.06 -13.36
CA LEU A 266 15.11 10.38 -12.63
C LEU A 266 15.62 9.46 -11.52
N ALA A 267 16.76 8.79 -11.72
CA ALA A 267 17.35 7.93 -10.69
C ALA A 267 17.86 8.77 -9.50
N LYS A 268 18.59 9.86 -9.77
CA LYS A 268 19.02 10.78 -8.70
C LYS A 268 17.83 11.43 -8.01
N LYS A 269 16.78 11.80 -8.75
CA LYS A 269 15.55 12.37 -8.20
C LYS A 269 14.85 11.39 -7.26
N LYS A 270 14.64 10.13 -7.69
CA LYS A 270 14.09 9.08 -6.83
C LYS A 270 14.90 8.92 -5.56
N ARG A 271 16.22 8.79 -5.71
CA ARG A 271 17.12 8.62 -4.56
C ARG A 271 17.02 9.76 -3.58
N CYS A 272 16.97 10.98 -4.09
CA CYS A 272 16.84 12.19 -3.29
C CYS A 272 15.50 12.22 -2.52
N ILE A 273 14.37 11.88 -3.18
CA ILE A 273 13.04 11.77 -2.56
C ILE A 273 13.03 10.69 -1.47
N THR A 274 13.49 9.48 -1.79
CA THR A 274 13.58 8.36 -0.84
C THR A 274 14.50 8.67 0.34
N ASN A 275 15.68 9.27 0.09
CA ASN A 275 16.60 9.66 1.16
C ASN A 275 16.00 10.66 2.15
N TYR A 276 15.13 11.55 1.68
CA TYR A 276 14.42 12.44 2.59
C TYR A 276 13.24 11.70 3.21
N HIS A 277 12.21 11.41 2.42
CA HIS A 277 10.91 11.01 2.94
C HIS A 277 10.87 9.61 3.56
N GLU A 278 11.77 8.71 3.16
CA GLU A 278 11.79 7.35 3.66
C GLU A 278 12.86 7.15 4.73
N LEU A 279 14.08 7.59 4.42
CA LEU A 279 15.28 7.34 5.22
C LEU A 279 15.39 8.30 6.40
N SER A 280 15.32 9.62 6.18
CA SER A 280 15.49 10.58 7.27
C SER A 280 14.33 10.62 8.26
N MET A 281 13.24 9.91 7.94
CA MET A 281 12.06 9.81 8.78
C MET A 281 12.35 9.20 10.17
N SER A 282 13.17 8.15 10.26
CA SER A 282 13.44 7.52 11.56
C SER A 282 14.21 8.44 12.51
N TRP A 283 15.01 9.36 11.98
CA TRP A 283 15.78 10.32 12.77
C TRP A 283 14.97 11.47 13.34
N GLN A 284 13.71 11.60 12.92
CA GLN A 284 12.84 12.61 13.48
C GLN A 284 12.32 12.22 14.88
N PHE A 285 12.57 10.97 15.31
CA PHE A 285 12.21 10.47 16.63
C PHE A 285 13.36 10.74 17.61
N PRO A 286 13.13 11.50 18.71
CA PRO A 286 14.18 11.91 19.64
C PRO A 286 14.86 10.73 20.36
N ASN A 287 14.13 9.63 20.58
CA ASN A 287 14.63 8.39 21.18
C ASN A 287 14.36 7.21 20.23
N MET A 288 14.95 7.25 19.03
CA MET A 288 14.69 6.30 17.94
C MET A 288 14.71 4.83 18.39
N GLU A 289 15.69 4.42 19.19
CA GLU A 289 15.82 3.03 19.69
C GLU A 289 14.66 2.56 20.57
N GLN A 290 13.94 3.50 21.19
CA GLN A 290 12.79 3.21 22.05
C GLN A 290 11.46 3.41 21.33
N GLN A 291 11.39 4.39 20.42
CA GLN A 291 10.15 4.83 19.78
C GLN A 291 9.92 4.18 18.41
N VAL A 292 10.93 3.55 17.84
CA VAL A 292 10.83 2.87 16.56
C VAL A 292 11.01 1.37 16.77
N LYS A 293 10.18 0.52 16.14
CA LYS A 293 10.35 -0.95 16.10
C LYS A 293 10.36 -1.49 14.66
N GLY A 294 11.21 -2.47 14.33
CA GLY A 294 11.24 -3.14 13.02
C GLY A 294 12.64 -3.55 12.59
N LEU A 295 12.90 -3.59 11.28
CA LEU A 295 14.26 -3.78 10.79
C LEU A 295 15.10 -2.55 11.14
N PHE A 296 16.39 -2.77 11.45
CA PHE A 296 17.21 -1.73 12.08
C PHE A 296 18.65 -1.67 11.57
N PRO A 297 19.30 -0.51 11.77
CA PRO A 297 20.66 -0.18 11.35
C PRO A 297 21.76 -1.23 11.61
N GLY A 298 21.63 -2.09 12.61
CA GLY A 298 22.67 -3.04 13.01
C GLY A 298 22.59 -4.44 12.39
N THR A 299 21.58 -4.73 11.56
CA THR A 299 21.32 -6.12 11.09
C THR A 299 21.61 -6.34 9.60
N VAL A 300 22.20 -5.36 8.89
CA VAL A 300 22.59 -5.48 7.48
C VAL A 300 24.10 -5.65 7.38
N SER A 301 24.54 -6.71 6.69
CA SER A 301 25.95 -7.06 6.53
C SER A 301 26.71 -6.05 5.65
N GLU A 302 28.04 -6.02 5.81
CA GLU A 302 28.94 -5.10 5.12
C GLU A 302 28.94 -5.27 3.58
N GLU A 303 28.53 -6.42 3.08
CA GLU A 303 28.44 -6.72 1.64
C GLU A 303 27.36 -5.90 0.92
N PHE A 304 26.26 -5.55 1.60
CA PHE A 304 25.23 -4.64 1.09
C PHE A 304 25.66 -3.16 1.11
N ARG A 305 26.80 -2.86 1.74
CA ARG A 305 27.41 -1.52 1.81
C ARG A 305 28.30 -1.23 0.59
N LYS A 306 28.74 -2.26 -0.13
CA LYS A 306 29.75 -2.18 -1.21
C LYS A 306 29.18 -1.95 -2.61
N VAL A 307 28.04 -1.28 -2.74
CA VAL A 307 27.55 -0.86 -4.07
C VAL A 307 28.39 0.34 -4.54
N SER A 308 29.54 0.02 -5.15
CA SER A 308 30.43 0.99 -5.79
C SER A 308 29.82 1.48 -7.11
N GLY A 309 29.21 2.68 -7.13
CA GLY A 309 28.86 3.36 -8.38
C GLY A 309 27.55 4.14 -8.40
N ASN A 310 26.96 4.25 -9.59
CA ASN A 310 25.63 4.85 -9.87
C ASN A 310 24.48 3.87 -9.62
N GLU A 311 24.77 2.64 -9.20
CA GLU A 311 23.78 1.61 -8.95
C GLU A 311 22.97 1.97 -7.70
N PHE A 312 21.65 1.93 -7.87
CA PHE A 312 20.70 2.28 -6.84
C PHE A 312 20.67 1.09 -5.86
N PRO A 313 20.98 1.23 -4.57
CA PRO A 313 20.62 0.18 -3.62
C PRO A 313 19.09 0.24 -3.54
N THR A 314 18.42 -0.63 -4.30
CA THR A 314 16.99 -1.01 -4.39
C THR A 314 16.53 -2.13 -3.47
N TRP A 315 15.25 -2.26 -3.09
CA TRP A 315 14.70 -3.54 -2.65
C TRP A 315 14.92 -4.51 -3.82
N VAL A 316 14.47 -3.98 -4.97
CA VAL A 316 14.83 -4.20 -6.38
C VAL A 316 16.26 -4.68 -6.67
N CYS A 317 17.29 -4.30 -5.91
CA CYS A 317 18.69 -4.56 -6.28
C CYS A 317 19.40 -5.56 -5.35
N ASN A 318 18.71 -6.06 -4.31
CA ASN A 318 19.28 -6.95 -3.31
C ASN A 318 18.25 -8.03 -2.92
N ASP A 319 17.62 -8.67 -3.90
CA ASP A 319 16.53 -9.64 -3.72
C ASP A 319 16.88 -10.77 -2.74
N ASN A 320 18.08 -11.36 -2.85
CA ASN A 320 18.54 -12.43 -1.96
C ASN A 320 18.61 -11.97 -0.50
N PHE A 321 19.07 -10.74 -0.25
CA PHE A 321 19.07 -10.16 1.09
C PHE A 321 17.68 -10.07 1.69
N TRP A 322 16.74 -9.50 0.94
CA TRP A 322 15.38 -9.32 1.42
C TRP A 322 14.72 -10.65 1.65
N ARG A 323 14.97 -11.64 0.78
CA ARG A 323 14.53 -13.01 1.00
C ARG A 323 15.08 -13.56 2.33
N ASP A 324 16.37 -13.42 2.57
CA ASP A 324 17.04 -13.91 3.79
C ASP A 324 16.66 -13.15 5.07
N VAL A 325 16.21 -11.90 4.96
CA VAL A 325 15.77 -11.10 6.10
C VAL A 325 14.28 -11.27 6.37
N LEU A 326 13.45 -11.18 5.33
CA LEU A 326 11.99 -11.18 5.48
C LEU A 326 11.46 -12.57 5.79
N LEU A 327 12.04 -13.63 5.22
CA LEU A 327 11.59 -15.00 5.48
C LEU A 327 11.76 -15.40 6.96
N PRO A 328 12.93 -15.21 7.62
CA PRO A 328 13.07 -15.51 9.04
C PRO A 328 12.24 -14.59 9.94
N MET A 329 11.97 -13.35 9.51
CA MET A 329 11.04 -12.45 10.20
C MET A 329 9.58 -12.85 10.03
N GLY A 330 9.28 -13.80 9.14
CA GLY A 330 7.93 -14.20 8.79
C GLY A 330 7.12 -13.08 8.12
N PHE A 331 7.77 -12.06 7.55
CA PHE A 331 7.06 -10.98 6.85
C PHE A 331 6.64 -11.48 5.47
N PRO A 332 5.33 -11.63 5.19
CA PRO A 332 4.89 -12.38 4.03
C PRO A 332 4.68 -11.44 2.83
N ALA A 333 5.78 -10.92 2.27
CA ALA A 333 5.72 -10.04 1.11
C ALA A 333 6.81 -10.30 0.08
N ALA A 334 6.52 -9.94 -1.17
CA ALA A 334 7.46 -9.97 -2.29
C ALA A 334 7.41 -8.66 -3.08
N LYS A 335 8.53 -8.22 -3.68
CA LYS A 335 8.56 -7.00 -4.50
C LYS A 335 7.90 -7.24 -5.87
N VAL A 336 7.17 -6.23 -6.36
CA VAL A 336 6.49 -6.25 -7.68
C VAL A 336 7.46 -6.04 -8.84
N ASN A 337 8.48 -5.19 -8.70
CA ASN A 337 9.35 -4.77 -9.82
C ASN A 337 10.84 -5.08 -9.58
N CYS A 338 11.47 -5.64 -10.62
CA CYS A 338 12.90 -5.88 -10.84
C CYS A 338 13.49 -7.10 -10.11
N LEU A 339 14.07 -8.02 -10.90
CA LEU A 339 14.48 -9.37 -10.47
C LEU A 339 13.37 -10.00 -9.61
N PRO A 340 12.22 -10.26 -10.23
CA PRO A 340 10.99 -10.46 -9.49
C PRO A 340 11.14 -11.65 -8.54
N MET A 341 10.76 -11.45 -7.27
CA MET A 341 10.65 -12.55 -6.32
C MET A 341 9.50 -13.50 -6.69
N ILE A 342 8.61 -13.05 -7.58
CA ILE A 342 7.41 -13.70 -8.10
C ILE A 342 7.46 -13.56 -9.63
N ASP A 343 7.89 -14.62 -10.32
CA ASP A 343 8.22 -14.56 -11.75
C ASP A 343 7.01 -14.32 -12.65
N ASP A 344 5.84 -14.79 -12.21
CA ASP A 344 4.60 -14.64 -12.94
C ASP A 344 3.40 -14.41 -11.99
N MET A 345 2.32 -13.89 -12.55
CA MET A 345 1.09 -13.61 -11.79
C MET A 345 0.38 -14.89 -11.31
N GLU A 346 0.72 -16.06 -11.85
CA GLU A 346 0.18 -17.38 -11.50
C GLU A 346 1.04 -18.11 -10.45
N ASP A 347 2.06 -17.44 -9.90
CA ASP A 347 2.95 -18.02 -8.92
C ASP A 347 2.15 -18.53 -7.72
N PRO A 348 2.29 -19.82 -7.33
CA PRO A 348 1.56 -20.40 -6.21
C PRO A 348 1.74 -19.65 -4.88
N MET A 349 2.81 -18.87 -4.72
CA MET A 349 3.02 -18.02 -3.56
C MET A 349 1.97 -16.91 -3.43
N LEU A 350 1.30 -16.53 -4.53
CA LEU A 350 0.21 -15.55 -4.53
C LEU A 350 -1.16 -16.15 -4.20
N ASP A 351 -1.35 -17.46 -4.35
CA ASP A 351 -2.67 -18.11 -4.25
C ASP A 351 -3.39 -17.78 -2.94
N THR A 352 -2.64 -17.71 -1.84
CA THR A 352 -3.22 -17.44 -0.51
C THR A 352 -3.84 -16.05 -0.41
N CYS A 353 -3.26 -15.04 -1.07
CA CYS A 353 -3.72 -13.65 -1.02
C CYS A 353 -4.39 -13.21 -2.32
N THR A 354 -4.72 -14.15 -3.19
CA THR A 354 -5.50 -13.90 -4.41
C THR A 354 -6.64 -14.91 -4.54
N THR A 355 -7.08 -15.48 -3.42
CA THR A 355 -8.11 -16.53 -3.37
C THR A 355 -9.43 -16.04 -3.97
N PHE A 356 -9.75 -14.76 -3.76
CA PHE A 356 -11.02 -14.18 -4.21
C PHE A 356 -10.90 -13.41 -5.54
N LEU A 357 -9.73 -13.48 -6.19
CA LEU A 357 -9.42 -12.71 -7.37
C LEU A 357 -9.99 -13.34 -8.63
N ASN A 358 -10.94 -12.65 -9.27
CA ASN A 358 -11.29 -12.97 -10.65
C ASN A 358 -10.21 -12.42 -11.58
N ARG A 359 -9.37 -13.30 -12.15
CA ARG A 359 -8.29 -12.89 -13.07
C ARG A 359 -8.80 -12.23 -14.36
N GLU A 360 -10.03 -12.50 -14.77
CA GLU A 360 -10.65 -11.84 -15.93
C GLU A 360 -10.82 -10.34 -15.71
N LEU A 361 -10.87 -9.88 -14.45
CA LEU A 361 -10.90 -8.47 -14.10
C LEU A 361 -9.79 -7.67 -14.79
N PHE A 362 -8.60 -8.26 -14.93
CA PHE A 362 -7.43 -7.60 -15.51
C PHE A 362 -7.38 -7.62 -17.04
N CYS A 363 -8.32 -8.31 -17.70
CA CYS A 363 -8.45 -8.27 -19.15
C CYS A 363 -9.01 -6.93 -19.64
N ASP A 364 -9.85 -6.30 -18.82
CA ASP A 364 -10.58 -5.10 -19.17
C ASP A 364 -9.96 -3.81 -18.58
N LEU A 365 -8.86 -3.94 -17.84
CA LEU A 365 -8.18 -2.76 -17.28
C LEU A 365 -7.35 -2.07 -18.36
N ASP A 366 -7.63 -0.79 -18.54
CA ASP A 366 -6.85 0.07 -19.42
C ASP A 366 -5.74 0.79 -18.65
N PHE A 367 -4.49 0.52 -19.03
CA PHE A 367 -3.30 1.17 -18.50
C PHE A 367 -2.68 2.15 -19.51
N SER A 368 -3.39 2.52 -20.58
CA SER A 368 -2.88 3.42 -21.62
C SER A 368 -2.51 4.81 -21.08
N ASP A 369 -3.23 5.27 -20.05
CA ASP A 369 -2.96 6.52 -19.33
C ASP A 369 -1.92 6.35 -18.20
N ALA A 370 -1.29 5.19 -18.06
CA ALA A 370 -0.35 4.93 -16.99
C ALA A 370 0.92 5.78 -17.12
N VAL A 371 1.10 6.71 -16.18
CA VAL A 371 2.28 7.59 -16.13
C VAL A 371 3.09 7.34 -14.88
N ARG A 372 4.33 6.87 -15.06
CA ARG A 372 5.35 6.90 -14.00
C ARG A 372 5.89 8.33 -13.85
N SER A 373 5.56 8.99 -12.74
CA SER A 373 6.20 10.24 -12.33
C SER A 373 7.71 10.07 -12.05
N ILE A 374 8.13 8.84 -11.71
CA ILE A 374 9.52 8.43 -11.51
C ILE A 374 9.75 7.10 -12.24
N ARG A 375 10.70 7.07 -13.19
CA ARG A 375 11.13 5.83 -13.87
C ARG A 375 12.41 5.31 -13.24
N TYR A 376 12.46 4.00 -13.01
CA TYR A 376 13.69 3.33 -12.60
C TYR A 376 14.69 3.35 -13.76
N PRO A 377 15.99 3.55 -13.51
CA PRO A 377 17.00 3.35 -14.54
C PRO A 377 16.92 1.90 -15.06
N LYS A 378 17.06 1.70 -16.37
CA LYS A 378 17.17 0.35 -16.93
C LYS A 378 18.45 -0.28 -16.37
N MET A 379 18.30 -1.28 -15.52
CA MET A 379 19.44 -2.08 -15.07
C MET A 379 19.77 -3.07 -16.19
N SER A 380 20.96 -2.96 -16.75
CA SER A 380 21.49 -3.99 -17.65
C SER A 380 21.62 -5.27 -16.85
N ARG A 381 20.91 -6.33 -17.26
CA ARG A 381 21.20 -7.68 -16.75
C ARG A 381 22.66 -7.96 -17.09
N GLY A 382 23.52 -8.00 -16.08
CA GLY A 382 24.86 -8.54 -16.25
C GLY A 382 24.69 -9.96 -16.78
N SER A 383 25.04 -10.17 -18.05
CA SER A 383 24.99 -11.45 -18.74
C SER A 383 26.08 -12.38 -18.24
#